data_AF-A0A2S2PDY3-F1
#
_entry.id   AF-A0A2S2PDY3-F1
#
_cell.length_a   1.000
_cell.length_b   1.000
_cell.length_c   1.000
_cell.angle_alpha   90.00
_cell.angle_beta   90.00
_cell.angle_gamma   90.00
#
_symmetry.space_group_name_H-M   'P 1'
#
loop_
_entity.id
_entity.type
_entity.pdbx_description
1 polymer ?
#
loop_
_entity_poly.entity_id
_entity_poly.type
_entity_poly.pdbx_seq_one_letter_code
_entity_poly.pdbx_strand_id
1 'polypeptide(L)'
;KKQNYLIQTLISLVSNMNQTEQKDSLIVVMIGEIDQQYTQQVTAEIKNRLPEAVNSGLVDIIAPSPEYYPDFSKLRITLGDSEDRVRWRSKQNLDYVFLMMYCQPKGSFYVQLEDDVVAKPQFHTIMKKTALQRIADGQEWFILDFCRLGFIGKMMRCSDLPWLIQFIVMFYNDKPGDWLLDGMMETKACNLEKDLVSELFLMVGMYFKSLKKSRLITFSN
;
A
#
# COMPACT_ATOMS: atom_id res chain seq x y z
N LYS A 1 -17.77 -15.34 -10.65
CA LYS A 1 -16.83 -14.63 -11.55
C LYS A 1 -15.81 -13.92 -10.66
N LYS A 2 -14.50 -14.22 -10.77
CA LYS A 2 -13.45 -13.42 -10.13
C LYS A 2 -13.54 -12.03 -10.75
N GLN A 3 -14.09 -11.05 -10.03
CA GLN A 3 -14.02 -9.66 -10.46
C GLN A 3 -12.54 -9.26 -10.42
N ASN A 4 -12.05 -8.69 -11.52
CA ASN A 4 -10.68 -8.16 -11.56
C ASN A 4 -10.66 -6.78 -10.90
N TYR A 5 -10.64 -6.79 -9.57
CA TYR A 5 -10.66 -5.57 -8.76
C TYR A 5 -9.47 -4.66 -9.07
N LEU A 6 -8.28 -5.23 -9.28
CA LEU A 6 -7.05 -4.48 -9.57
C LEU A 6 -7.22 -3.51 -10.75
N ILE A 7 -7.74 -4.01 -11.87
CA ILE A 7 -7.92 -3.18 -13.07
C ILE A 7 -8.95 -2.07 -12.81
N GLN A 8 -10.02 -2.36 -12.07
CA GLN A 8 -11.02 -1.36 -11.71
C GLN A 8 -10.44 -0.29 -10.79
N THR A 9 -9.64 -0.69 -9.81
CA THR A 9 -8.92 0.24 -8.93
C THR A 9 -7.97 1.12 -9.71
N LEU A 10 -7.14 0.55 -10.59
CA LEU A 10 -6.22 1.33 -11.44
C LEU A 10 -6.96 2.34 -12.31
N ILE A 11 -8.03 1.91 -12.98
CA ILE A 11 -8.87 2.81 -13.78
C ILE A 11 -9.46 3.91 -12.89
N SER A 12 -9.94 3.57 -11.69
CA SER A 12 -10.51 4.54 -10.75
C SER A 12 -9.47 5.58 -10.32
N LEU A 13 -8.24 5.18 -10.01
CA LEU A 13 -7.20 6.14 -9.64
C LEU A 13 -6.82 7.07 -10.80
N VAL A 14 -6.53 6.49 -11.97
CA VAL A 14 -6.08 7.25 -13.15
C VAL A 14 -7.16 8.22 -13.63
N SER A 15 -8.42 7.79 -13.66
CA SER A 15 -9.53 8.64 -14.12
C SER A 15 -9.92 9.75 -13.13
N ASN A 16 -9.57 9.62 -11.85
CA ASN A 16 -9.79 10.65 -10.83
C ASN A 16 -8.58 11.57 -10.61
N MET A 17 -7.56 11.50 -11.47
CA MET A 17 -6.44 12.43 -11.53
C MET A 17 -6.46 13.26 -12.80
N ASN A 18 -6.19 14.56 -12.68
CA ASN A 18 -5.87 15.41 -13.83
C ASN A 18 -4.41 15.23 -14.31
N GLN A 19 -4.05 15.79 -15.46
CA GLN A 19 -2.72 15.60 -16.07
C GLN A 19 -1.56 16.10 -15.19
N THR A 20 -1.75 17.17 -14.42
CA THR A 20 -0.71 17.68 -13.51
C THR A 20 -0.51 16.69 -12.38
N GLU A 21 -1.60 16.16 -11.83
CA GLU A 21 -1.56 15.16 -10.75
C GLU A 21 -0.87 13.88 -11.23
N GLN A 22 -1.21 13.38 -12.43
CA GLN A 22 -0.59 12.20 -13.02
C GLN A 22 0.93 12.37 -13.22
N LYS A 23 1.39 13.56 -13.65
CA LYS A 23 2.83 13.84 -13.80
C LYS A 23 3.58 13.93 -12.46
N ASP A 24 2.83 14.19 -11.39
CA ASP A 24 3.29 14.31 -10.02
C ASP A 24 3.05 13.01 -9.21
N SER A 25 2.75 11.91 -9.92
CA SER A 25 2.55 10.60 -9.30
C SER A 25 3.45 9.53 -9.85
N LEU A 26 3.69 8.55 -8.98
CA LEU A 26 4.00 7.19 -9.35
C LEU A 26 2.96 6.26 -8.72
N ILE A 27 2.42 5.36 -9.53
CA ILE A 27 1.61 4.24 -9.11
C ILE A 27 2.44 2.98 -9.23
N VAL A 28 2.77 2.35 -8.11
CA VAL A 28 3.50 1.08 -8.12
C VAL A 28 2.54 -0.07 -7.82
N VAL A 29 2.39 -0.96 -8.80
CA VAL A 29 1.67 -2.22 -8.67
C VAL A 29 2.65 -3.32 -8.30
N MET A 30 2.62 -3.77 -7.04
CA MET A 30 3.35 -4.98 -6.65
C MET A 30 2.45 -6.20 -6.84
N ILE A 31 2.84 -7.12 -7.71
CA ILE A 31 2.25 -8.45 -7.82
C ILE A 31 2.89 -9.32 -6.73
N GLY A 32 2.18 -9.59 -5.64
CA GLY A 32 2.70 -10.33 -4.49
C GLY A 32 2.86 -11.84 -4.72
N GLU A 33 2.95 -12.30 -5.96
CA GLU A 33 3.05 -13.73 -6.29
C GLU A 33 4.44 -14.05 -6.85
N ILE A 34 4.89 -15.28 -6.61
CA ILE A 34 6.17 -15.79 -7.15
C ILE A 34 5.99 -16.59 -8.45
N ASP A 35 4.75 -16.91 -8.81
CA ASP A 35 4.44 -17.60 -10.05
C ASP A 35 4.64 -16.66 -11.25
N GLN A 36 5.62 -17.00 -12.08
CA GLN A 36 6.03 -16.17 -13.20
C GLN A 36 4.94 -16.06 -14.27
N GLN A 37 4.17 -17.12 -14.52
CA GLN A 37 3.10 -17.11 -15.52
C GLN A 37 1.97 -16.19 -15.07
N TYR A 38 1.56 -16.26 -13.81
CA TYR A 38 0.57 -15.38 -13.21
C TYR A 38 1.04 -13.92 -13.25
N THR A 39 2.30 -13.67 -12.88
CA THR A 39 2.89 -12.33 -12.92
C THR A 39 2.88 -11.75 -14.33
N GLN A 40 3.25 -12.54 -15.34
CA GLN A 40 3.20 -12.14 -16.74
C GLN A 40 1.77 -11.87 -17.23
N GLN A 41 0.80 -12.72 -16.83
CA GLN A 41 -0.61 -12.54 -17.18
C GLN A 41 -1.17 -11.23 -16.61
N VAL A 42 -0.95 -10.95 -15.32
CA VAL A 42 -1.40 -9.70 -14.68
C VAL A 42 -0.71 -8.49 -15.29
N THR A 43 0.60 -8.59 -15.55
CA THR A 43 1.36 -7.52 -16.21
C THR A 43 0.82 -7.21 -17.61
N ALA A 44 0.55 -8.24 -18.42
CA ALA A 44 -0.02 -8.08 -19.75
C ALA A 44 -1.42 -7.47 -19.68
N GLU A 45 -2.24 -7.88 -18.71
CA GLU A 45 -3.56 -7.31 -18.52
C GLU A 45 -3.52 -5.82 -18.16
N ILE A 46 -2.65 -5.39 -17.23
CA ILE A 46 -2.47 -3.98 -16.89
C ILE A 46 -2.02 -3.18 -18.12
N LYS A 47 -1.03 -3.67 -18.87
CA LYS A 47 -0.53 -3.02 -20.09
C LYS A 47 -1.59 -2.88 -21.16
N ASN A 48 -2.44 -3.89 -21.33
CA ASN A 48 -3.52 -3.86 -22.32
C ASN A 48 -4.66 -2.92 -21.92
N ARG A 49 -4.93 -2.78 -20.61
CA ARG A 49 -6.07 -1.99 -20.11
C ARG A 49 -5.73 -0.55 -19.79
N LEU A 50 -4.47 -0.24 -19.44
CA LEU A 50 -3.97 1.10 -19.15
C LEU A 50 -2.65 1.40 -19.89
N PRO A 51 -2.60 1.26 -21.23
CA PRO A 51 -1.35 1.42 -21.99
C PRO A 51 -0.74 2.81 -21.83
N GLU A 52 -1.56 3.87 -21.81
CA GLU A 52 -1.09 5.25 -21.65
C GLU A 52 -0.43 5.49 -20.29
N ALA A 53 -1.01 4.95 -19.22
CA ALA A 53 -0.48 5.11 -17.86
C ALA A 53 0.84 4.33 -17.67
N VAL A 54 1.00 3.18 -18.31
CA VAL A 54 2.27 2.44 -18.28
C VAL A 54 3.32 3.14 -19.14
N ASN A 55 2.96 3.55 -20.36
CA ASN A 55 3.91 4.16 -21.30
C ASN A 55 4.39 5.54 -20.84
N SER A 56 3.59 6.27 -20.06
CA SER A 56 3.99 7.56 -19.48
C SER A 56 4.90 7.43 -18.26
N GLY A 57 5.07 6.23 -17.71
CA GLY A 57 5.76 6.00 -16.44
C GLY A 57 4.91 6.30 -15.20
N LEU A 58 3.60 6.57 -15.37
CA LEU A 58 2.68 6.72 -14.24
C LEU A 58 2.51 5.40 -13.48
N VAL A 59 2.51 4.26 -14.17
CA VAL A 59 2.32 2.92 -13.57
C VAL A 59 3.57 2.06 -13.72
N ASP A 60 4.22 1.77 -12.60
CA ASP A 60 5.26 0.75 -12.45
C ASP A 60 4.64 -0.58 -12.02
N ILE A 61 5.19 -1.69 -12.54
CA ILE A 61 4.76 -3.04 -12.17
C ILE A 61 5.98 -3.81 -11.67
N ILE A 62 5.92 -4.29 -10.43
CA ILE A 62 7.01 -5.03 -9.79
C ILE A 62 6.51 -6.36 -9.23
N ALA A 63 7.41 -7.32 -9.09
CA ALA A 63 7.15 -8.57 -8.39
C ALA A 63 8.40 -8.97 -7.60
N PRO A 64 8.25 -9.54 -6.41
CA PRO A 64 9.38 -10.03 -5.63
C PRO A 64 9.93 -11.32 -6.22
N SER A 65 11.25 -11.50 -6.12
CA SER A 65 11.88 -12.79 -6.38
C SER A 65 11.48 -13.81 -5.30
N PRO A 66 11.41 -15.12 -5.59
CA PRO A 66 11.14 -16.13 -4.57
C PRO A 66 12.09 -16.06 -3.37
N GLU A 67 13.35 -15.67 -3.60
CA GLU A 67 14.41 -15.54 -2.58
C GLU A 67 14.17 -14.38 -1.61
N TYR A 68 13.24 -13.47 -1.91
CA TYR A 68 12.88 -12.39 -1.00
C TYR A 68 12.20 -12.91 0.27
N TYR A 69 11.40 -13.97 0.15
CA TYR A 69 10.61 -14.48 1.26
C TYR A 69 11.40 -15.47 2.12
N PRO A 70 11.21 -15.47 3.45
CA PRO A 70 11.78 -16.49 4.31
C PRO A 70 11.08 -17.82 4.12
N ASP A 71 11.67 -18.87 4.68
CA ASP A 71 11.04 -20.17 4.79
C ASP A 71 9.81 -20.10 5.72
N PHE A 72 8.62 -20.00 5.12
CA PHE A 72 7.37 -19.87 5.87
C PHE A 72 7.00 -21.11 6.69
N SER A 73 7.64 -22.26 6.47
CA SER A 73 7.43 -23.44 7.33
C SER A 73 7.99 -23.25 8.74
N LYS A 74 8.85 -22.24 8.95
CA LYS A 74 9.49 -21.92 10.23
C LYS A 74 8.83 -20.78 10.99
N LEU A 75 7.65 -20.34 10.54
CA LEU A 75 6.90 -19.30 11.26
C LEU A 75 6.47 -19.78 12.64
N ARG A 76 6.32 -18.83 13.56
CA ARG A 76 5.85 -19.13 14.92
C ARG A 76 4.34 -18.97 14.93
N ILE A 77 3.64 -19.92 15.51
CA ILE A 77 2.20 -19.77 15.72
C ILE A 77 1.98 -18.74 16.82
N THR A 78 1.34 -17.63 16.47
CA THR A 78 0.95 -16.58 17.41
C THR A 78 -0.53 -16.26 17.25
N LEU A 79 -1.12 -15.61 18.26
CA LEU A 79 -2.53 -15.15 18.27
C LEU A 79 -3.59 -16.29 18.21
N GLY A 80 -3.20 -17.55 18.39
CA GLY A 80 -4.12 -18.69 18.26
C GLY A 80 -4.56 -18.96 16.81
N ASP A 81 -3.82 -18.43 15.84
CA ASP A 81 -4.11 -18.57 14.41
C ASP A 81 -3.77 -19.97 13.88
N SER A 82 -4.46 -20.38 12.81
CA SER A 82 -4.01 -21.52 12.00
C SER A 82 -2.70 -21.21 11.27
N GLU A 83 -1.93 -22.23 10.92
CA GLU A 83 -0.69 -22.09 10.13
C GLU A 83 -0.90 -21.27 8.85
N ASP A 84 -1.99 -21.52 8.13
CA ASP A 84 -2.34 -20.78 6.91
C ASP A 84 -2.58 -19.29 7.19
N ARG A 85 -3.24 -18.95 8.29
CA ARG A 85 -3.49 -17.55 8.68
C ARG A 85 -2.19 -16.87 9.09
N VAL A 86 -1.34 -17.54 9.85
CA VAL A 86 0.00 -17.04 10.24
C VAL A 86 0.85 -16.79 8.99
N ARG A 87 0.90 -17.76 8.07
CA ARG A 87 1.61 -17.64 6.79
C ARG A 87 1.08 -16.48 5.97
N TRP A 88 -0.24 -16.36 5.85
CA TRP A 88 -0.89 -15.30 5.10
C TRP A 88 -0.53 -13.92 5.64
N ARG A 89 -0.69 -13.65 6.95
CA ARG A 89 -0.38 -12.33 7.52
C ARG A 89 1.11 -12.02 7.54
N SER A 90 1.95 -13.04 7.75
CA SER A 90 3.42 -12.87 7.73
C SER A 90 3.92 -12.51 6.34
N LYS A 91 3.43 -13.21 5.32
CA LYS A 91 3.67 -12.84 3.92
C LYS A 91 3.11 -11.44 3.65
N GLN A 92 1.91 -11.14 4.14
CA GLN A 92 1.28 -9.84 3.91
C GLN A 92 2.15 -8.67 4.42
N ASN A 93 2.79 -8.85 5.58
CA ASN A 93 3.73 -7.90 6.15
C ASN A 93 4.98 -7.72 5.30
N LEU A 94 5.55 -8.81 4.80
CA LEU A 94 6.73 -8.75 3.93
C LEU A 94 6.40 -8.11 2.58
N ASP A 95 5.23 -8.35 2.02
CA ASP A 95 4.81 -7.64 0.81
C ASP A 95 4.71 -6.12 1.04
N TYR A 96 4.19 -5.66 2.20
CA TYR A 96 4.19 -4.23 2.54
C TYR A 96 5.62 -3.69 2.57
N VAL A 97 6.54 -4.42 3.21
CA VAL A 97 7.95 -4.05 3.29
C VAL A 97 8.61 -3.96 1.91
N PHE A 98 8.44 -4.98 1.06
CA PHE A 98 9.00 -4.99 -0.30
C PHE A 98 8.59 -3.75 -1.09
N LEU A 99 7.30 -3.47 -1.04
CA LEU A 99 6.70 -2.35 -1.74
C LEU A 99 7.18 -1.00 -1.18
N MET A 100 7.20 -0.83 0.15
CA MET A 100 7.75 0.36 0.79
C MET A 100 9.23 0.58 0.45
N MET A 101 10.06 -0.48 0.45
CA MET A 101 11.48 -0.39 0.09
C MET A 101 11.68 0.07 -1.36
N TYR A 102 10.88 -0.45 -2.30
CA TYR A 102 10.95 -0.02 -3.70
C TYR A 102 10.58 1.47 -3.87
N CYS A 103 9.60 1.95 -3.11
CA CYS A 103 9.06 3.30 -3.25
C CYS A 103 9.79 4.36 -2.42
N GLN A 104 10.50 3.97 -1.36
CA GLN A 104 11.20 4.89 -0.47
C GLN A 104 12.09 5.92 -1.19
N PRO A 105 12.92 5.56 -2.19
CA PRO A 105 13.77 6.53 -2.88
C PRO A 105 13.05 7.25 -4.03
N LYS A 106 11.76 6.99 -4.27
CA LYS A 106 11.05 7.42 -5.48
C LYS A 106 10.12 8.60 -5.29
N GLY A 107 9.98 9.12 -4.07
CA GLY A 107 9.14 10.28 -3.82
C GLY A 107 9.21 10.87 -2.44
N SER A 108 8.44 11.94 -2.24
CA SER A 108 8.35 12.66 -0.96
C SER A 108 7.34 12.03 0.01
N PHE A 109 6.26 11.47 -0.53
CA PHE A 109 5.19 10.84 0.23
C PHE A 109 4.90 9.43 -0.29
N TYR A 110 4.33 8.60 0.58
CA TYR A 110 3.93 7.24 0.30
C TYR A 110 2.50 7.03 0.77
N VAL A 111 1.64 6.45 -0.06
CA VAL A 111 0.26 6.07 0.31
C VAL A 111 0.08 4.57 0.10
N GLN A 112 -0.28 3.84 1.15
CA GLN A 112 -0.58 2.42 1.06
C GLN A 112 -2.02 2.19 0.57
N LEU A 113 -2.19 1.43 -0.51
CA LEU A 113 -3.51 0.96 -0.98
C LEU A 113 -3.53 -0.56 -1.19
N GLU A 114 -4.74 -1.11 -1.31
CA GLU A 114 -5.01 -2.48 -1.76
C GLU A 114 -5.65 -2.45 -3.17
N ASP A 115 -5.77 -3.61 -3.82
CA ASP A 115 -6.25 -3.78 -5.20
C ASP A 115 -7.78 -3.81 -5.33
N ASP A 116 -8.51 -3.45 -4.27
CA ASP A 116 -9.97 -3.51 -4.18
C ASP A 116 -10.59 -2.20 -3.68
N VAL A 117 -9.98 -1.07 -4.07
CA VAL A 117 -10.45 0.27 -3.70
C VAL A 117 -10.97 1.07 -4.90
N VAL A 118 -11.87 2.00 -4.63
CA VAL A 118 -12.30 3.06 -5.55
C VAL A 118 -11.95 4.40 -4.92
N ALA A 119 -11.26 5.23 -5.68
CA ALA A 119 -10.88 6.57 -5.26
C ALA A 119 -12.01 7.57 -5.55
N LYS A 120 -12.21 8.49 -4.60
CA LYS A 120 -13.08 9.65 -4.81
C LYS A 120 -12.39 10.68 -5.72
N PRO A 121 -13.16 11.51 -6.45
CA PRO A 121 -12.59 12.63 -7.18
C PRO A 121 -11.73 13.50 -6.27
N GLN A 122 -10.66 14.08 -6.82
CA GLN A 122 -9.74 14.99 -6.12
C GLN A 122 -8.94 14.37 -4.95
N PHE A 123 -8.96 13.04 -4.80
CA PHE A 123 -8.24 12.37 -3.70
C PHE A 123 -6.77 12.80 -3.62
N HIS A 124 -6.09 12.92 -4.76
CA HIS A 124 -4.71 13.39 -4.84
C HIS A 124 -4.52 14.79 -4.26
N THR A 125 -5.22 15.78 -4.83
CA THR A 125 -5.15 17.18 -4.39
C THR A 125 -5.43 17.30 -2.90
N ILE A 126 -6.43 16.58 -2.37
CA ILE A 126 -6.77 16.61 -0.94
C ILE A 126 -5.62 16.04 -0.09
N MET A 127 -5.07 14.88 -0.44
CA MET A 127 -3.97 14.26 0.29
C MET A 127 -2.71 15.16 0.28
N LYS A 128 -2.30 15.63 -0.89
CA LYS A 128 -1.10 16.48 -1.05
C LYS A 128 -1.26 17.79 -0.29
N LYS A 129 -2.40 18.47 -0.43
CA LYS A 129 -2.67 19.72 0.30
C LYS A 129 -2.68 19.51 1.81
N THR A 130 -3.27 18.41 2.30
CA THR A 130 -3.29 18.10 3.73
C THR A 130 -1.87 17.91 4.27
N ALA A 131 -1.03 17.12 3.59
CA ALA A 131 0.36 16.91 4.01
C ALA A 131 1.18 18.20 4.00
N LEU A 132 1.08 18.99 2.93
CA LEU A 132 1.79 20.28 2.83
C LEU A 132 1.32 21.28 3.88
N GLN A 133 0.02 21.31 4.20
CA GLN A 133 -0.52 22.18 5.24
C GLN A 133 0.04 21.81 6.62
N ARG A 134 0.09 20.51 6.96
CA ARG A 134 0.68 20.04 8.22
C ARG A 134 2.15 20.45 8.36
N ILE A 135 2.91 20.35 7.27
CA ILE A 135 4.32 20.80 7.23
C ILE A 135 4.41 22.32 7.43
N ALA A 136 3.57 23.09 6.73
CA ALA A 136 3.56 24.55 6.83
C ALA A 136 3.19 25.05 8.24
N ASP A 137 2.28 24.35 8.91
CA ASP A 137 1.83 24.66 10.27
C ASP A 137 2.81 24.18 11.35
N GLY A 138 3.91 23.50 10.97
CA GLY A 138 4.87 22.94 11.90
C GLY A 138 4.30 21.82 12.77
N GLN A 139 3.22 21.17 12.34
CA GLN A 139 2.61 20.06 13.07
C GLN A 139 3.41 18.79 12.82
N GLU A 140 3.85 18.14 13.89
CA GLU A 140 4.48 16.82 13.83
C GLU A 140 3.43 15.74 13.51
N TRP A 141 3.71 14.90 12.52
CA TRP A 141 2.87 13.76 12.16
C TRP A 141 3.72 12.62 11.60
N PHE A 142 3.31 11.38 11.87
CA PHE A 142 3.93 10.19 11.29
C PHE A 142 3.08 9.59 10.17
N ILE A 143 1.75 9.58 10.35
CA ILE A 143 0.79 9.06 9.38
C ILE A 143 -0.38 10.04 9.25
N LEU A 144 -0.83 10.28 8.02
CA LEU A 144 -2.12 10.88 7.72
C LEU A 144 -3.08 9.80 7.21
N ASP A 145 -4.28 9.76 7.78
CA ASP A 145 -5.26 8.72 7.50
C ASP A 145 -6.38 9.20 6.57
N PHE A 146 -6.53 8.53 5.43
CA PHE A 146 -7.57 8.80 4.43
C PHE A 146 -8.53 7.61 4.20
N CYS A 147 -8.42 6.54 5.00
CA CYS A 147 -9.34 5.42 4.97
C CYS A 147 -9.34 4.68 6.31
N ARG A 148 -10.53 4.55 6.92
CA ARG A 148 -10.68 3.93 8.25
C ARG A 148 -10.31 2.44 8.32
N LEU A 149 -10.13 1.77 7.19
CA LEU A 149 -9.95 0.32 7.14
C LEU A 149 -8.47 -0.06 7.05
N GLY A 150 -7.92 -0.51 8.18
CA GLY A 150 -6.58 -1.10 8.26
C GLY A 150 -5.50 -0.20 7.63
N PHE A 151 -4.58 -0.82 6.89
CA PHE A 151 -3.45 -0.16 6.25
C PHE A 151 -3.80 0.69 5.03
N ILE A 152 -5.06 0.66 4.55
CA ILE A 152 -5.47 1.37 3.35
C ILE A 152 -5.50 2.88 3.63
N GLY A 153 -5.11 3.69 2.65
CA GLY A 153 -5.18 5.15 2.70
C GLY A 153 -4.24 5.78 3.73
N LYS A 154 -3.26 5.03 4.24
CA LYS A 154 -2.27 5.53 5.19
C LYS A 154 -1.16 6.22 4.41
N MET A 155 -1.04 7.51 4.60
CA MET A 155 -0.03 8.36 3.97
C MET A 155 1.11 8.65 4.94
N MET A 156 2.35 8.51 4.48
CA MET A 156 3.58 8.74 5.25
C MET A 156 4.59 9.56 4.43
N ARG A 157 5.56 10.17 5.09
CA ARG A 157 6.76 10.71 4.40
C ARG A 157 7.67 9.55 4.00
N CYS A 158 8.22 9.58 2.80
CA CYS A 158 9.19 8.57 2.36
C CYS A 158 10.47 8.59 3.20
N SER A 159 10.85 9.73 3.79
CA SER A 159 11.95 9.84 4.75
C SER A 159 11.72 9.03 6.03
N ASP A 160 10.46 8.77 6.38
CA ASP A 160 10.06 8.07 7.60
C ASP A 160 9.83 6.57 7.38
N LEU A 161 9.64 6.13 6.13
CA LEU A 161 9.46 4.72 5.78
C LEU A 161 10.53 3.78 6.34
N PRO A 162 11.84 4.13 6.42
CA PRO A 162 12.84 3.24 7.01
C PRO A 162 12.49 2.76 8.43
N TRP A 163 11.87 3.61 9.25
CA TRP A 163 11.43 3.23 10.59
C TRP A 163 10.32 2.18 10.56
N LEU A 164 9.31 2.38 9.69
CA LEU A 164 8.19 1.46 9.57
C LEU A 164 8.61 0.14 8.93
N ILE A 165 9.45 0.19 7.91
CA ILE A 165 10.06 -0.98 7.26
C ILE A 165 10.77 -1.83 8.31
N GLN A 166 11.67 -1.24 9.10
CA GLN A 166 12.41 -1.97 10.13
C GLN A 166 11.48 -2.55 11.20
N PHE A 167 10.48 -1.78 11.64
CA PHE A 167 9.51 -2.25 12.61
C PHE A 167 8.70 -3.46 12.11
N ILE A 168 8.20 -3.40 10.87
CA ILE A 168 7.48 -4.53 10.27
C ILE A 168 8.42 -5.73 10.09
N VAL A 169 9.66 -5.53 9.65
CA VAL A 169 10.66 -6.62 9.52
C VAL A 169 10.97 -7.27 10.87
N MET A 170 11.03 -6.52 11.97
CA MET A 170 11.26 -7.10 13.29
C MET A 170 10.10 -7.99 13.76
N PHE A 171 8.87 -7.66 13.38
CA PHE A 171 7.66 -8.27 13.94
C PHE A 171 6.73 -8.92 12.90
N TYR A 172 7.21 -9.18 11.68
CA TYR A 172 6.37 -9.64 10.57
C TYR A 172 5.61 -10.94 10.89
N ASN A 173 6.20 -11.81 11.72
CA ASN A 173 5.63 -13.08 12.17
C ASN A 173 4.70 -12.92 13.39
N ASP A 174 4.82 -11.84 14.15
CA ASP A 174 4.18 -11.72 15.46
C ASP A 174 2.75 -11.20 15.39
N LYS A 175 2.47 -10.20 14.54
CA LYS A 175 1.17 -9.53 14.42
C LYS A 175 0.83 -9.17 12.97
N PRO A 176 -0.45 -9.01 12.61
CA PRO A 176 -0.84 -8.47 11.30
C PRO A 176 -0.40 -7.00 11.13
N GLY A 177 -0.25 -6.55 9.89
CA GLY A 177 0.32 -5.23 9.56
C GLY A 177 -0.38 -4.05 10.21
N ASP A 178 -1.72 -4.06 10.26
CA ASP A 178 -2.50 -2.99 10.89
C ASP A 178 -2.13 -2.83 12.37
N TRP A 179 -1.95 -3.94 13.09
CA TRP A 179 -1.57 -3.92 14.51
C TRP A 179 -0.11 -3.52 14.72
N LEU A 180 0.76 -3.82 13.76
CA LEU A 180 2.15 -3.34 13.78
C LEU A 180 2.20 -1.83 13.56
N LEU A 181 1.36 -1.30 12.67
CA LEU A 181 1.22 0.13 12.45
C LEU A 181 0.73 0.84 13.71
N ASP A 182 -0.36 0.32 14.32
CA ASP A 182 -0.91 0.86 15.57
C ASP A 182 0.13 0.83 16.69
N GLY A 183 0.81 -0.30 16.89
CA GLY A 183 1.86 -0.42 17.92
C GLY A 183 3.06 0.51 17.67
N MET A 184 3.41 0.76 16.41
CA MET A 184 4.45 1.73 16.08
C MET A 184 4.01 3.16 16.39
N MET A 185 2.76 3.52 16.06
CA MET A 185 2.18 4.82 16.39
C MET A 185 2.15 5.05 17.90
N GLU A 186 1.71 4.08 18.68
CA GLU A 186 1.74 4.12 20.15
C GLU A 186 3.16 4.29 20.70
N THR A 187 4.16 3.69 20.04
CA THR A 187 5.56 3.80 20.43
C THR A 187 6.17 5.17 20.08
N LYS A 188 5.78 5.77 18.95
CA LYS A 188 6.36 7.00 18.40
C LYS A 188 5.64 8.27 18.87
N ALA A 189 4.34 8.21 19.16
CA ALA A 189 3.53 9.36 19.53
C ALA A 189 3.07 9.25 21.00
N CYS A 190 3.50 10.20 21.84
CA CYS A 190 2.96 10.34 23.21
C CYS A 190 1.52 10.90 23.25
N ASN A 191 0.95 11.31 22.11
CA ASN A 191 -0.42 11.83 22.02
C ASN A 191 -1.21 11.10 20.92
N LEU A 192 -2.23 10.35 21.35
CA LEU A 192 -3.21 9.64 20.52
C LEU A 192 -4.29 10.59 19.98
N GLU A 193 -3.93 11.74 19.40
CA GLU A 193 -4.93 12.53 18.68
C GLU A 193 -5.23 11.82 17.35
N LYS A 194 -6.30 11.04 17.33
CA LYS A 194 -6.91 10.53 16.10
C LYS A 194 -7.50 11.72 15.35
N ASP A 195 -6.73 12.22 14.39
CA ASP A 195 -7.18 13.24 13.47
C ASP A 195 -8.48 12.85 12.74
N LEU A 196 -9.25 13.88 12.35
CA LEU A 196 -10.43 13.74 11.51
C LEU A 196 -10.06 13.05 10.18
N VAL A 197 -10.50 11.81 10.02
CA VAL A 197 -10.27 11.02 8.81
C VAL A 197 -11.13 11.55 7.65
N SER A 198 -10.48 12.03 6.59
CA SER A 198 -11.15 12.29 5.31
C SER A 198 -11.27 10.97 4.55
N GLU A 199 -12.47 10.39 4.45
CA GLU A 199 -12.66 9.13 3.72
C GLU A 199 -12.52 9.36 2.19
N LEU A 200 -11.35 9.06 1.62
CA LEU A 200 -11.06 9.24 0.19
C LEU A 200 -11.10 7.94 -0.63
N PHE A 201 -11.03 6.79 0.04
CA PHE A 201 -11.05 5.48 -0.60
C PHE A 201 -12.18 4.61 -0.05
N LEU A 202 -12.91 3.95 -0.95
CA LEU A 202 -13.96 3.00 -0.62
C LEU A 202 -13.55 1.60 -1.05
N MET A 203 -13.61 0.62 -0.14
CA MET A 203 -13.36 -0.79 -0.46
C MET A 203 -14.57 -1.39 -1.19
N VAL A 204 -14.34 -2.14 -2.27
CA VAL A 204 -15.40 -2.68 -3.14
C VAL A 204 -15.53 -4.21 -3.04
N GLY A 205 -14.60 -4.89 -2.36
CA GLY A 205 -14.68 -6.33 -2.10
C GLY A 205 -14.34 -6.70 -0.67
N MET A 206 -15.28 -7.27 0.09
CA MET A 206 -14.99 -7.89 1.39
C MET A 206 -14.93 -9.41 1.22
N TYR A 207 -13.74 -9.97 0.99
CA TYR A 207 -13.52 -11.41 1.03
C TYR A 207 -12.38 -11.75 1.99
N PHE A 208 -12.48 -12.91 2.66
CA PHE A 208 -11.36 -13.53 3.36
C PHE A 208 -10.13 -13.47 2.45
N LYS A 209 -9.17 -12.63 2.85
CA LYS A 209 -8.05 -12.17 2.01
C LYS A 209 -7.25 -13.40 1.55
N SER A 210 -7.30 -13.71 0.26
CA SER A 210 -6.49 -14.77 -0.35
C SER A 210 -5.00 -14.38 -0.34
N LEU A 211 -4.09 -15.37 -0.41
CA LEU A 211 -2.64 -15.17 -0.55
C LEU A 211 -2.24 -14.36 -1.81
N LYS A 212 -3.14 -14.30 -2.81
CA LYS A 212 -2.95 -13.57 -4.06
C LYS A 212 -3.42 -12.13 -3.91
N LYS A 213 -2.49 -11.21 -3.66
CA LYS A 213 -2.79 -9.76 -3.69
C LYS A 213 -1.84 -9.02 -4.61
N SER A 214 -2.41 -8.09 -5.37
CA SER A 214 -1.64 -6.98 -5.89
C SER A 214 -1.76 -5.79 -4.93
N ARG A 215 -0.73 -4.98 -4.79
CA ARG A 215 -0.74 -3.78 -3.94
C ARG A 215 -0.42 -2.57 -4.77
N LEU A 216 -0.97 -1.44 -4.34
CA LEU A 216 -1.01 -0.23 -5.13
C LEU A 216 -0.54 0.95 -4.29
N ILE A 217 0.17 1.87 -4.90
CA ILE A 217 0.61 3.12 -4.28
C ILE A 217 0.16 4.28 -5.12
N THR A 218 -0.03 5.44 -4.49
CA THR A 218 -0.15 6.70 -5.21
C THR A 218 0.67 7.84 -4.57
N PHE A 219 1.49 8.47 -5.43
CA PHE A 219 2.06 9.83 -5.45
C PHE A 219 3.49 10.11 -4.95
N SER A 220 4.17 10.98 -5.72
CA SER A 220 5.53 11.50 -5.53
C SER A 220 5.77 12.78 -6.34
N ASN A 221 5.91 13.92 -5.66
CA ASN A 221 7.12 14.77 -5.56
C ASN A 221 6.83 15.94 -4.61
#